data_AF-A0AAU9M6U1-F1
#
_entry.id   AF-A0AAU9M6U1-F1
#
_cell.length_a   1.000
_cell.length_b   1.000
_cell.length_c   1.000
_cell.angle_alpha   90.00
_cell.angle_beta   90.00
_cell.angle_gamma   90.00
#
_symmetry.space_group_name_H-M   'P 1'
#
loop_
_entity.id
_entity.type
_entity.pdbx_description
1 polymer ?
#
loop_
_entity_poly.entity_id
_entity_poly.type
_entity_poly.pdbx_seq_one_letter_code
_entity_poly.pdbx_strand_id
1 'polypeptide(L)'
;MASITAVARLVHINPSSKLNPSLVSATKPLFTFFSLKSSYSPIVSSSAASLTSSRAMSYDKQLIAAKKAASLASLLCQNVQKGLLQSDVQSKSDKSPVTVADYGSQVLVSFVLQQELPSQAFSLVAEEDSGDLRKEDSQETLQRITKLVNDTIASDGSYKVSPLSESDVLTIIDCGTSEGGSNGQHWVLDPIDGTKGFLRGDQYAIALGLLDEGKVVLGVLACPNLPLESINNKNQNALTKSSSGCLFYAQLSCGTYMESLSGSPPVKVHVSDTENPEEASFFESYEAAHSSHSLSGSIANKLGVKAPPVRIDSQAKYGALSRGDGAIYLRFPNKGYREKIWDHAAGYIVVAEAGGVASDASGKPLDFSKGRYLDLDTGIIVTNRKLMPAVLKAVQDSLKEQALPSL
;
A
#
# COMPACT_ATOMS: atom_id res chain seq x y z
N MET A 1 29.18 2.56 -57.73
CA MET A 1 30.13 1.59 -57.15
C MET A 1 29.27 0.55 -56.45
N ALA A 2 28.91 -0.54 -57.15
CA ALA A 2 29.60 -1.85 -57.17
C ALA A 2 29.17 -2.71 -55.95
N SER A 3 28.70 -3.96 -56.05
CA SER A 3 28.47 -4.91 -57.18
C SER A 3 27.36 -5.91 -56.75
N ILE A 4 26.47 -6.45 -57.62
CA ILE A 4 26.65 -7.58 -58.57
C ILE A 4 27.14 -8.86 -57.85
N THR A 5 26.57 -10.08 -57.98
CA THR A 5 25.37 -10.62 -58.68
C THR A 5 25.06 -12.04 -58.15
N ALA A 6 23.90 -12.60 -58.49
CA ALA A 6 23.42 -13.97 -58.21
C ALA A 6 24.37 -15.14 -58.60
N VAL A 7 24.00 -16.37 -58.18
CA VAL A 7 23.74 -17.52 -59.08
C VAL A 7 23.25 -18.73 -58.27
N ALA A 8 22.25 -19.45 -58.77
CA ALA A 8 21.84 -20.77 -58.28
C ALA A 8 22.35 -21.88 -59.22
N ARG A 9 22.70 -23.06 -58.68
CA ARG A 9 22.86 -24.30 -59.46
C ARG A 9 22.41 -25.54 -58.68
N LEU A 10 21.62 -26.39 -59.33
CA LEU A 10 21.36 -27.77 -58.92
C LEU A 10 22.58 -28.66 -59.20
N VAL A 11 22.75 -29.72 -58.41
CA VAL A 11 23.31 -31.01 -58.87
C VAL A 11 22.54 -32.17 -58.20
N HIS A 12 22.04 -33.12 -58.99
CA HIS A 12 21.50 -34.41 -58.56
C HIS A 12 22.63 -35.39 -58.18
N ILE A 13 22.33 -36.43 -57.36
CA ILE A 13 22.57 -37.87 -57.69
C ILE A 13 21.96 -38.77 -56.60
N ASN A 14 21.82 -40.06 -56.90
CA ASN A 14 20.88 -41.04 -56.33
C ASN A 14 21.61 -42.06 -55.38
N PRO A 15 21.11 -43.28 -55.03
CA PRO A 15 21.09 -43.70 -53.61
C PRO A 15 21.74 -45.09 -53.35
N SER A 16 21.27 -45.83 -52.33
CA SER A 16 21.64 -47.21 -51.90
C SER A 16 22.95 -47.31 -51.08
N SER A 17 23.17 -48.25 -50.15
CA SER A 17 22.42 -49.43 -49.66
C SER A 17 22.71 -49.61 -48.12
N LYS A 18 22.40 -50.68 -47.35
CA LYS A 18 22.05 -52.09 -47.62
C LYS A 18 21.37 -52.77 -46.39
N LEU A 19 20.73 -53.92 -46.65
CA LEU A 19 20.30 -54.99 -45.74
C LEU A 19 21.53 -55.74 -45.12
N ASN A 20 21.46 -56.57 -44.06
CA ASN A 20 20.49 -57.63 -43.71
C ASN A 20 20.61 -58.08 -42.20
N PRO A 21 19.67 -58.90 -41.66
CA PRO A 21 19.60 -59.27 -40.22
C PRO A 21 19.98 -60.73 -39.88
N SER A 22 20.15 -61.03 -38.59
CA SER A 22 19.99 -62.35 -37.91
C SER A 22 20.40 -62.21 -36.43
N LEU A 23 20.04 -63.04 -35.43
CA LEU A 23 18.97 -64.01 -35.09
C LEU A 23 19.51 -64.76 -33.82
N VAL A 24 18.64 -65.34 -32.99
CA VAL A 24 18.89 -66.46 -32.03
C VAL A 24 19.23 -66.18 -30.53
N SER A 25 18.27 -66.66 -29.72
CA SER A 25 18.33 -67.34 -28.41
C SER A 25 18.59 -66.61 -27.08
N ALA A 26 17.81 -67.06 -26.10
CA ALA A 26 17.86 -66.72 -24.68
C ALA A 26 18.86 -67.59 -23.89
N THR A 27 19.29 -67.08 -22.74
CA THR A 27 19.51 -67.86 -21.51
C THR A 27 19.13 -67.04 -20.27
N LYS A 28 18.65 -67.74 -19.25
CA LYS A 28 18.50 -67.34 -17.83
C LYS A 28 19.24 -68.42 -17.01
N PRO A 29 19.45 -68.27 -15.69
CA PRO A 29 19.61 -67.07 -14.87
C PRO A 29 20.93 -67.12 -14.04
N LEU A 30 21.21 -66.11 -13.22
CA LEU A 30 21.88 -66.34 -11.92
C LEU A 30 21.44 -65.26 -10.91
N PHE A 31 21.25 -65.66 -9.65
CA PHE A 31 20.88 -64.75 -8.55
C PHE A 31 22.13 -64.18 -7.88
N THR A 32 22.13 -62.87 -7.61
CA THR A 32 22.95 -62.27 -6.56
C THR A 32 22.19 -61.12 -5.90
N PHE A 33 22.08 -61.16 -4.57
CA PHE A 33 21.47 -60.11 -3.76
C PHE A 33 22.32 -58.84 -3.76
N PHE A 34 21.73 -57.66 -3.98
CA PHE A 34 22.22 -56.41 -3.38
C PHE A 34 21.12 -55.34 -3.23
N SER A 35 20.94 -54.87 -1.99
CA SER A 35 20.47 -53.55 -1.53
C SER A 35 19.51 -52.71 -2.42
N LEU A 36 18.25 -52.56 -1.99
CA LEU A 36 17.40 -51.49 -2.50
C LEU A 36 17.87 -50.11 -1.99
N LYS A 37 18.36 -49.28 -2.90
CA LYS A 37 18.16 -47.82 -2.86
C LYS A 37 17.48 -47.40 -4.16
N SER A 38 16.18 -47.10 -4.07
CA SER A 38 15.42 -46.58 -5.21
C SER A 38 15.66 -45.08 -5.34
N SER A 39 16.40 -44.70 -6.38
CA SER A 39 16.54 -43.31 -6.81
C SER A 39 15.42 -42.99 -7.79
N TYR A 40 14.35 -42.33 -7.33
CA TYR A 40 13.31 -41.82 -8.23
C TYR A 40 13.75 -40.49 -8.86
N SER A 41 14.11 -40.52 -10.14
CA SER A 41 14.19 -39.32 -10.98
C SER A 41 12.82 -39.02 -11.58
N PRO A 42 12.29 -37.78 -11.48
CA PRO A 42 11.07 -37.40 -12.16
C PRO A 42 11.34 -37.19 -13.65
N ILE A 43 10.46 -37.74 -14.50
CA ILE A 43 10.49 -37.54 -15.95
C ILE A 43 10.00 -36.13 -16.25
N VAL A 44 10.86 -35.28 -16.82
CA VAL A 44 10.48 -33.95 -17.32
C VAL A 44 9.91 -34.10 -18.73
N SER A 45 8.58 -34.04 -18.87
CA SER A 45 7.94 -33.90 -20.18
C SER A 45 8.05 -32.45 -20.64
N SER A 46 8.94 -32.18 -21.59
CA SER A 46 9.11 -30.85 -22.17
C SER A 46 7.97 -30.50 -23.14
N SER A 47 6.87 -29.95 -22.63
CA SER A 47 5.98 -29.12 -23.48
C SER A 47 6.65 -27.76 -23.66
N ALA A 48 7.07 -27.44 -24.88
CA ALA A 48 7.62 -26.14 -25.21
C ALA A 48 6.52 -25.07 -25.13
N ALA A 49 6.33 -24.50 -23.94
CA ALA A 49 5.48 -23.33 -23.75
C ALA A 49 6.10 -22.15 -24.49
N SER A 50 5.31 -21.53 -25.36
CA SER A 50 5.72 -20.35 -26.12
C SER A 50 6.20 -19.25 -25.17
N LEU A 51 7.45 -18.80 -25.35
CA LEU A 51 8.02 -17.64 -24.69
C LEU A 51 7.35 -16.36 -25.21
N THR A 52 6.09 -16.17 -24.82
CA THR A 52 5.47 -14.86 -24.81
C THR A 52 6.22 -14.02 -23.79
N SER A 53 7.00 -13.05 -24.29
CA SER A 53 7.60 -12.03 -23.44
C SER A 53 6.47 -11.27 -22.77
N SER A 54 6.15 -11.64 -21.52
CA SER A 54 5.25 -10.88 -20.66
C SER A 54 5.95 -9.57 -20.34
N ARG A 55 5.73 -8.57 -21.19
CA ARG A 55 6.07 -7.18 -20.90
C ARG A 55 5.45 -6.86 -19.54
N ALA A 56 6.28 -6.74 -18.50
CA ALA A 56 5.81 -6.37 -17.18
C ALA A 56 4.99 -5.07 -17.33
N MET A 57 3.76 -5.08 -16.82
CA MET A 57 2.94 -3.87 -16.77
C MET A 57 3.71 -2.86 -15.93
N SER A 58 4.19 -1.80 -16.56
CA SER A 58 4.84 -0.70 -15.86
C SER A 58 3.75 0.28 -15.45
N TYR A 59 3.72 0.60 -14.15
CA TYR A 59 2.81 1.58 -13.57
C TYR A 59 3.48 2.95 -13.43
N ASP A 60 4.59 3.19 -14.15
CA ASP A 60 5.44 4.37 -13.93
C ASP A 60 4.68 5.70 -14.15
N LYS A 61 3.73 5.72 -15.10
CA LYS A 61 2.84 6.87 -15.32
C LYS A 61 1.88 7.08 -14.16
N GLN A 62 1.25 5.99 -13.69
CA GLN A 62 0.38 5.99 -12.53
C GLN A 62 1.14 6.43 -11.28
N LEU A 63 2.40 6.03 -11.11
CA LEU A 63 3.24 6.43 -10.00
C LEU A 63 3.59 7.92 -10.02
N ILE A 64 3.96 8.46 -11.18
CA ILE A 64 4.21 9.90 -11.35
C ILE A 64 2.94 10.70 -11.02
N ALA A 65 1.78 10.28 -11.55
CA ALA A 65 0.49 10.92 -11.29
C ALA A 65 0.09 10.84 -9.80
N ALA A 66 0.22 9.66 -9.18
CA ALA A 66 -0.12 9.44 -7.77
C ALA A 66 0.78 10.23 -6.81
N LYS A 67 2.09 10.30 -7.08
CA LYS A 67 3.02 11.13 -6.29
C LYS A 67 2.65 12.62 -6.40
N LYS A 68 2.37 13.11 -7.61
CA LYS A 68 1.95 14.51 -7.82
C LYS A 68 0.63 14.82 -7.12
N ALA A 69 -0.35 13.93 -7.24
CA ALA A 69 -1.65 14.02 -6.57
C ALA A 69 -1.52 14.10 -5.04
N ALA A 70 -0.80 13.15 -4.44
CA ALA A 70 -0.62 13.09 -2.99
C ALA A 70 0.18 14.28 -2.44
N SER A 71 1.22 14.74 -3.15
CA SER A 71 1.97 15.94 -2.75
C SER A 71 1.14 17.23 -2.82
N LEU A 72 0.26 17.37 -3.84
CA LEU A 72 -0.60 18.54 -3.96
C LEU A 72 -1.71 18.56 -2.89
N ALA A 73 -2.31 17.40 -2.59
CA ALA A 73 -3.24 17.25 -1.47
C ALA A 73 -2.56 17.51 -0.12
N SER A 74 -1.33 17.00 0.07
CA SER A 74 -0.51 17.31 1.26
C SER A 74 -0.32 18.80 1.47
N LEU A 75 -0.06 19.57 0.41
CA LEU A 75 0.10 21.03 0.49
C LEU A 75 -1.18 21.72 0.97
N LEU A 76 -2.35 21.31 0.46
CA LEU A 76 -3.65 21.82 0.94
C LEU A 76 -3.84 21.48 2.42
N CYS A 77 -3.64 20.22 2.82
CA CYS A 77 -3.77 19.80 4.22
C CYS A 77 -2.86 20.56 5.17
N GLN A 78 -1.57 20.75 4.81
CA GLN A 78 -0.63 21.52 5.63
C GLN A 78 -1.06 22.99 5.79
N ASN A 79 -1.59 23.61 4.74
CA ASN A 79 -2.11 24.97 4.79
C ASN A 79 -3.36 25.07 5.70
N VAL A 80 -4.29 24.11 5.61
CA VAL A 80 -5.48 24.08 6.47
C VAL A 80 -5.12 23.83 7.94
N GLN A 81 -4.27 22.83 8.21
CA GLN A 81 -3.83 22.51 9.57
C GLN A 81 -3.07 23.68 10.23
N LYS A 82 -2.20 24.36 9.47
CA LYS A 82 -1.50 25.55 9.95
C LYS A 82 -2.47 26.68 10.28
N GLY A 83 -3.50 26.91 9.46
CA GLY A 83 -4.54 27.90 9.74
C GLY A 83 -5.33 27.56 11.00
N LEU A 84 -5.69 26.29 11.19
CA LEU A 84 -6.36 25.78 12.39
C LEU A 84 -5.55 26.07 13.66
N LEU A 85 -4.29 25.60 13.71
CA LEU A 85 -3.41 25.75 14.88
C LEU A 85 -2.99 27.21 15.18
N GLN A 86 -3.17 28.14 14.24
CA GLN A 86 -2.93 29.57 14.47
C GLN A 86 -4.17 30.32 14.97
N SER A 87 -5.36 29.72 14.90
CA SER A 87 -6.66 30.35 15.18
C SER A 87 -7.15 30.16 16.62
N ASP A 88 -6.22 29.98 17.57
CA ASP A 88 -6.37 29.37 18.91
C ASP A 88 -7.26 30.12 19.94
N VAL A 89 -8.20 30.95 19.50
CA VAL A 89 -9.20 31.62 20.36
C VAL A 89 -10.61 31.57 19.74
N GLN A 90 -11.19 30.37 19.59
CA GLN A 90 -12.60 30.13 19.98
C GLN A 90 -13.03 28.65 20.01
N SER A 91 -13.55 28.24 21.17
CA SER A 91 -14.71 27.34 21.36
C SER A 91 -14.90 26.09 20.47
N LYS A 92 -14.61 24.93 21.07
CA LYS A 92 -15.41 23.68 21.06
C LYS A 92 -15.98 23.17 19.72
N SER A 93 -15.58 21.95 19.38
CA SER A 93 -16.33 20.96 18.58
C SER A 93 -16.63 21.27 17.10
N ASP A 94 -16.13 22.37 16.54
CA ASP A 94 -16.23 22.58 15.09
C ASP A 94 -15.37 21.56 14.31
N LYS A 95 -16.03 20.75 13.47
CA LYS A 95 -15.40 19.78 12.57
C LYS A 95 -15.11 20.35 11.17
N SER A 96 -15.60 21.55 10.85
CA SER A 96 -15.42 22.21 9.55
C SER A 96 -13.97 22.18 9.03
N PRO A 97 -12.92 22.43 9.84
CA PRO A 97 -11.54 22.43 9.34
C PRO A 97 -11.06 21.07 8.80
N VAL A 98 -11.59 19.99 9.35
CA VAL A 98 -11.35 18.60 8.91
C VAL A 98 -12.09 18.36 7.61
N THR A 99 -13.42 18.56 7.61
CA THR A 99 -14.31 18.37 6.46
C THR A 99 -13.81 19.12 5.21
N VAL A 100 -13.32 20.35 5.38
CA VAL A 100 -12.76 21.16 4.29
C VAL A 100 -11.47 20.56 3.72
N ALA A 101 -10.62 19.98 4.57
CA ALA A 101 -9.35 19.39 4.15
C ALA A 101 -9.53 18.00 3.52
N ASP A 102 -10.44 17.18 4.04
CA ASP A 102 -10.81 15.86 3.49
C ASP A 102 -11.35 16.01 2.05
N TYR A 103 -12.42 16.78 1.89
CA TYR A 103 -13.00 17.04 0.57
C TYR A 103 -12.02 17.74 -0.37
N GLY A 104 -11.27 18.74 0.12
CA GLY A 104 -10.26 19.43 -0.70
C GLY A 104 -9.16 18.50 -1.21
N SER A 105 -8.73 17.55 -0.39
CA SER A 105 -7.72 16.53 -0.76
C SER A 105 -8.26 15.52 -1.75
N GLN A 106 -9.49 15.03 -1.53
CA GLN A 106 -10.16 14.13 -2.47
C GLN A 106 -10.34 14.79 -3.84
N VAL A 107 -10.73 16.06 -3.89
CA VAL A 107 -10.84 16.83 -5.13
C VAL A 107 -9.49 16.95 -5.83
N LEU A 108 -8.43 17.35 -5.13
CA LEU A 108 -7.09 17.52 -5.72
C LEU A 108 -6.54 16.20 -6.27
N VAL A 109 -6.67 15.10 -5.52
CA VAL A 109 -6.20 13.78 -5.99
C VAL A 109 -6.99 13.35 -7.23
N SER A 110 -8.32 13.42 -7.17
CA SER A 110 -9.21 13.01 -8.27
C SER A 110 -8.99 13.86 -9.52
N PHE A 111 -8.79 15.17 -9.36
CA PHE A 111 -8.46 16.10 -10.44
C PHE A 111 -7.11 15.76 -11.09
N VAL A 112 -6.04 15.64 -10.29
CA VAL A 112 -4.70 15.35 -10.81
C VAL A 112 -4.66 14.02 -11.56
N LEU A 113 -5.25 12.95 -10.99
CA LEU A 113 -5.28 11.65 -11.65
C LEU A 113 -6.02 11.70 -13.00
N GLN A 114 -7.14 12.42 -13.10
CA GLN A 114 -7.87 12.59 -14.36
C GLN A 114 -7.11 13.42 -15.39
N GLN A 115 -6.37 14.46 -14.97
CA GLN A 115 -5.55 15.28 -15.89
C GLN A 115 -4.32 14.53 -16.42
N GLU A 116 -3.65 13.73 -15.57
CA GLU A 116 -2.42 13.01 -15.94
C GLU A 116 -2.71 11.67 -16.67
N LEU A 117 -3.89 11.05 -16.45
CA LEU A 117 -4.27 9.73 -17.00
C LEU A 117 -5.59 9.73 -17.82
N PRO A 118 -5.82 10.68 -18.74
CA PRO A 118 -7.14 10.91 -19.37
C PRO A 118 -7.65 9.79 -20.30
N SER A 119 -6.79 8.82 -20.66
CA SER A 119 -7.15 7.71 -21.56
C SER A 119 -7.37 6.38 -20.82
N GLN A 120 -7.52 6.41 -19.50
CA GLN A 120 -7.81 5.23 -18.67
C GLN A 120 -9.26 5.30 -18.18
N ALA A 121 -9.91 4.15 -17.98
CA ALA A 121 -11.22 4.12 -17.34
C ALA A 121 -11.05 4.56 -15.87
N PHE A 122 -11.55 5.76 -15.54
CA PHE A 122 -11.37 6.30 -14.19
C PHE A 122 -12.34 5.62 -13.22
N SER A 123 -11.79 4.89 -12.26
CA SER A 123 -12.51 4.36 -11.11
C SER A 123 -11.74 4.71 -9.85
N LEU A 124 -12.38 5.40 -8.92
CA LEU A 124 -11.84 5.74 -7.61
C LEU A 124 -12.79 5.25 -6.51
N VAL A 125 -12.25 4.55 -5.53
CA VAL A 125 -12.90 4.25 -4.26
C VAL A 125 -12.32 5.21 -3.23
N ALA A 126 -13.08 6.19 -2.78
CA ALA A 126 -12.66 7.14 -1.76
C ALA A 126 -13.64 7.20 -0.59
N GLU A 127 -13.19 7.66 0.59
CA GLU A 127 -14.02 7.73 1.80
C GLU A 127 -15.23 8.65 1.62
N GLU A 128 -15.04 9.84 1.07
CA GLU A 128 -16.05 10.90 1.09
C GLU A 128 -16.98 10.88 -0.14
N ASP A 129 -18.23 11.31 0.06
CA ASP A 129 -19.19 11.62 -1.00
C ASP A 129 -19.80 13.02 -0.83
N SER A 130 -20.34 13.60 -1.89
CA SER A 130 -20.83 14.99 -1.85
C SER A 130 -22.23 15.17 -1.24
N GLY A 131 -22.87 14.10 -0.76
CA GLY A 131 -24.26 14.10 -0.27
C GLY A 131 -24.52 15.09 0.87
N ASP A 132 -23.55 15.25 1.78
CA ASP A 132 -23.62 16.25 2.85
C ASP A 132 -23.41 17.68 2.32
N LEU A 133 -22.44 17.89 1.42
CA LEU A 133 -22.17 19.21 0.81
C LEU A 133 -23.30 19.76 -0.07
N ARG A 134 -24.22 18.90 -0.53
CA ARG A 134 -25.40 19.29 -1.32
C ARG A 134 -26.54 19.88 -0.49
N LYS A 135 -26.43 19.90 0.85
CA LYS A 135 -27.42 20.48 1.77
C LYS A 135 -27.29 22.00 1.82
N GLU A 136 -28.41 22.69 2.05
CA GLU A 136 -28.46 24.17 2.06
C GLU A 136 -27.57 24.80 3.15
N ASP A 137 -27.35 24.10 4.27
CA ASP A 137 -26.48 24.53 5.38
C ASP A 137 -24.98 24.44 5.07
N SER A 138 -24.60 23.76 3.99
CA SER A 138 -23.21 23.40 3.69
C SER A 138 -22.56 24.27 2.59
N GLN A 139 -23.28 25.28 2.08
CA GLN A 139 -22.81 26.18 1.02
C GLN A 139 -21.50 26.92 1.36
N GLU A 140 -21.36 27.44 2.59
CA GLU A 140 -20.13 28.12 3.03
C GLU A 140 -18.92 27.16 3.04
N THR A 141 -19.16 25.90 3.45
CA THR A 141 -18.14 24.85 3.46
C THR A 141 -17.72 24.50 2.03
N LEU A 142 -18.67 24.36 1.10
CA LEU A 142 -18.39 24.11 -0.31
C LEU A 142 -17.63 25.26 -0.98
N GLN A 143 -17.99 26.52 -0.70
CA GLN A 143 -17.26 27.71 -1.16
C GLN A 143 -15.82 27.73 -0.64
N ARG A 144 -15.61 27.39 0.64
CA ARG A 144 -14.29 27.30 1.25
C ARG A 144 -13.43 26.18 0.64
N ILE A 145 -13.99 25.01 0.38
CA ILE A 145 -13.32 23.90 -0.34
C ILE A 145 -12.94 24.37 -1.74
N THR A 146 -13.90 24.88 -2.51
CA THR A 146 -13.71 25.35 -3.90
C THR A 146 -12.61 26.41 -3.99
N LYS A 147 -12.58 27.35 -3.05
CA LYS A 147 -11.50 28.34 -2.96
C LYS A 147 -10.14 27.69 -2.69
N LEU A 148 -10.01 26.87 -1.65
CA LEU A 148 -8.73 26.26 -1.26
C LEU A 148 -8.16 25.34 -2.35
N VAL A 149 -9.01 24.58 -3.03
CA VAL A 149 -8.63 23.76 -4.19
C VAL A 149 -8.08 24.63 -5.31
N ASN A 150 -8.80 25.69 -5.70
CA ASN A 150 -8.36 26.60 -6.77
C ASN A 150 -7.09 27.36 -6.41
N ASP A 151 -6.98 27.89 -5.20
CA ASP A 151 -5.77 28.56 -4.69
C ASP A 151 -4.57 27.59 -4.72
N THR A 152 -4.77 26.32 -4.37
CA THR A 152 -3.72 25.29 -4.39
C THR A 152 -3.29 24.94 -5.82
N ILE A 153 -4.24 24.68 -6.74
CA ILE A 153 -3.95 24.41 -8.17
C ILE A 153 -3.22 25.60 -8.81
N ALA A 154 -3.66 26.83 -8.52
CA ALA A 154 -3.02 28.04 -9.02
C ALA A 154 -1.59 28.24 -8.47
N SER A 155 -1.33 27.82 -7.22
CA SER A 155 0.00 27.91 -6.61
C SER A 155 1.00 26.91 -7.18
N ASP A 156 0.55 25.71 -7.59
CA ASP A 156 1.38 24.70 -8.25
C ASP A 156 1.73 25.11 -9.69
N GLY A 157 0.77 25.69 -10.41
CA GLY A 157 0.98 26.27 -11.74
C GLY A 157 1.22 25.26 -12.87
N SER A 158 1.21 23.95 -12.62
CA SER A 158 1.33 22.92 -13.68
C SER A 158 0.12 22.91 -14.63
N TYR A 159 -1.05 23.31 -14.14
CA TYR A 159 -2.32 23.15 -14.83
C TYR A 159 -2.86 24.48 -15.35
N LYS A 160 -3.05 24.58 -16.67
CA LYS A 160 -3.66 25.73 -17.34
C LYS A 160 -5.16 25.51 -17.54
N VAL A 161 -5.88 25.30 -16.43
CA VAL A 161 -7.33 25.14 -16.39
C VAL A 161 -8.01 26.43 -15.92
N SER A 162 -9.27 26.62 -16.29
CA SER A 162 -10.12 27.60 -15.61
C SER A 162 -10.34 27.17 -14.15
N PRO A 163 -10.55 28.12 -13.21
CA PRO A 163 -10.92 27.78 -11.84
C PRO A 163 -12.17 26.89 -11.82
N LEU A 164 -12.12 25.83 -11.01
CA LEU A 164 -13.23 24.90 -10.79
C LEU A 164 -14.39 25.64 -10.13
N SER A 165 -15.60 25.42 -10.62
CA SER A 165 -16.83 25.86 -9.95
C SER A 165 -17.20 24.93 -8.79
N GLU A 166 -18.11 25.37 -7.93
CA GLU A 166 -18.71 24.52 -6.89
C GLU A 166 -19.34 23.24 -7.47
N SER A 167 -19.93 23.32 -8.67
CA SER A 167 -20.50 22.15 -9.36
C SER A 167 -19.42 21.18 -9.85
N ASP A 168 -18.27 21.68 -10.30
CA ASP A 168 -17.15 20.84 -10.72
C ASP A 168 -16.56 20.12 -9.49
N VAL A 169 -16.42 20.83 -8.37
CA VAL A 169 -15.96 20.26 -7.09
C VAL A 169 -16.85 19.11 -6.63
N LEU A 170 -18.18 19.30 -6.58
CA LEU A 170 -19.13 18.22 -6.23
C LEU A 170 -19.02 17.02 -7.19
N THR A 171 -18.90 17.29 -8.50
CA THR A 171 -18.78 16.24 -9.53
C THR A 171 -17.48 15.43 -9.38
N ILE A 172 -16.37 16.10 -9.05
CA ILE A 172 -15.06 15.45 -8.85
C ILE A 172 -15.05 14.62 -7.55
N ILE A 173 -15.71 15.09 -6.48
CA ILE A 173 -15.89 14.30 -5.24
C ILE A 173 -16.63 12.99 -5.56
N ASP A 174 -17.75 13.08 -6.28
CA ASP A 174 -18.59 11.92 -6.61
C ASP A 174 -17.91 10.89 -7.54
N CYS A 175 -16.78 11.22 -8.17
CA CYS A 175 -15.96 10.22 -8.86
C CYS A 175 -15.37 9.15 -7.91
N GLY A 176 -15.33 9.42 -6.59
CA GLY A 176 -14.89 8.50 -5.53
C GLY A 176 -15.90 7.41 -5.12
N THR A 177 -17.07 7.38 -5.78
CA THR A 177 -18.20 6.49 -5.44
C THR A 177 -18.08 5.07 -5.99
N SER A 178 -16.92 4.65 -6.52
CA SER A 178 -16.74 3.27 -6.98
C SER A 178 -16.85 2.28 -5.82
N GLU A 179 -17.39 1.10 -6.10
CA GLU A 179 -17.37 -0.03 -5.16
C GLU A 179 -16.03 -0.77 -5.16
N GLY A 180 -15.18 -0.54 -6.17
CA GLY A 180 -13.98 -1.35 -6.40
C GLY A 180 -14.34 -2.77 -6.87
N GLY A 181 -13.51 -3.76 -6.52
CA GLY A 181 -13.79 -5.17 -6.78
C GLY A 181 -12.58 -5.93 -7.35
N SER A 182 -12.89 -7.04 -8.04
CA SER A 182 -11.89 -8.01 -8.51
C SER A 182 -11.36 -7.77 -9.93
N ASN A 183 -11.93 -6.83 -10.69
CA ASN A 183 -11.71 -6.74 -12.14
C ASN A 183 -11.40 -5.30 -12.57
N GLY A 184 -10.40 -5.10 -13.41
CA GLY A 184 -9.96 -3.79 -13.86
C GLY A 184 -9.12 -3.04 -12.82
N GLN A 185 -8.87 -1.76 -13.12
CA GLN A 185 -8.07 -0.87 -12.29
C GLN A 185 -8.95 0.04 -11.43
N HIS A 186 -8.66 0.10 -10.13
CA HIS A 186 -9.35 0.97 -9.18
C HIS A 186 -8.34 1.72 -8.33
N TRP A 187 -8.37 3.05 -8.39
CA TRP A 187 -7.71 3.88 -7.37
C TRP A 187 -8.44 3.73 -6.04
N VAL A 188 -7.71 3.79 -4.93
CA VAL A 188 -8.23 3.68 -3.58
C VAL A 188 -7.63 4.81 -2.75
N LEU A 189 -8.45 5.69 -2.18
CA LEU A 189 -8.02 6.91 -1.53
C LEU A 189 -8.62 7.07 -0.13
N ASP A 190 -7.74 7.29 0.85
CA ASP A 190 -8.08 7.98 2.09
C ASP A 190 -7.52 9.41 2.00
N PRO A 191 -8.37 10.46 1.97
CA PRO A 191 -7.91 11.83 1.83
C PRO A 191 -7.16 12.34 3.07
N ILE A 192 -7.57 11.94 4.30
CA ILE A 192 -6.87 12.24 5.56
C ILE A 192 -7.05 11.09 6.54
N ASP A 193 -6.23 10.04 6.37
CA ASP A 193 -6.14 8.98 7.34
C ASP A 193 -5.58 9.56 8.65
N GLY A 194 -6.24 9.27 9.77
CA GLY A 194 -5.89 9.83 11.08
C GLY A 194 -6.43 11.24 11.33
N THR A 195 -7.64 11.55 10.87
CA THR A 195 -8.39 12.80 11.08
C THR A 195 -8.28 13.41 12.50
N LYS A 196 -8.25 12.59 13.56
CA LYS A 196 -8.05 13.06 14.94
C LYS A 196 -6.62 13.54 15.21
N GLY A 197 -5.62 12.88 14.64
CA GLY A 197 -4.24 13.35 14.65
C GLY A 197 -4.09 14.65 13.88
N PHE A 198 -4.76 14.78 12.71
CA PHE A 198 -4.83 16.04 11.97
C PHE A 198 -5.35 17.20 12.83
N LEU A 199 -6.47 17.01 13.55
CA LEU A 199 -7.02 18.04 14.46
C LEU A 199 -6.08 18.43 15.62
N ARG A 200 -5.24 17.51 16.09
CA ARG A 200 -4.28 17.76 17.18
C ARG A 200 -2.97 18.42 16.73
N GLY A 201 -2.69 18.45 15.42
CA GLY A 201 -1.35 18.76 14.91
C GLY A 201 -0.38 17.58 14.94
N ASP A 202 -0.88 16.37 15.23
CA ASP A 202 -0.11 15.11 15.25
C ASP A 202 0.02 14.51 13.83
N GLN A 203 0.28 13.20 13.76
CA GLN A 203 0.44 12.45 12.52
C GLN A 203 -0.89 12.21 11.80
N TYR A 204 -0.86 12.39 10.49
CA TYR A 204 -1.91 12.02 9.54
C TYR A 204 -1.26 11.64 8.20
N ALA A 205 -1.99 11.00 7.30
CA ALA A 205 -1.49 10.65 5.97
C ALA A 205 -2.55 10.82 4.89
N ILE A 206 -2.13 11.22 3.69
CA ILE A 206 -2.93 11.09 2.46
C ILE A 206 -2.50 9.77 1.83
N ALA A 207 -3.42 8.81 1.72
CA ALA A 207 -3.10 7.44 1.35
C ALA A 207 -3.77 7.05 0.03
N LEU A 208 -2.96 6.84 -1.01
CA LEU A 208 -3.43 6.54 -2.37
C LEU A 208 -2.85 5.22 -2.86
N GLY A 209 -3.71 4.20 -2.98
CA GLY A 209 -3.41 2.91 -3.58
C GLY A 209 -3.98 2.77 -5.00
N LEU A 210 -3.43 1.83 -5.76
CA LEU A 210 -3.99 1.34 -7.02
C LEU A 210 -4.17 -0.17 -6.94
N LEU A 211 -5.39 -0.62 -7.19
CA LEU A 211 -5.72 -2.02 -7.45
C LEU A 211 -5.69 -2.29 -8.96
N ASP A 212 -5.24 -3.47 -9.35
CA ASP A 212 -5.36 -4.03 -10.69
C ASP A 212 -5.76 -5.51 -10.57
N GLU A 213 -6.88 -5.91 -11.17
CA GLU A 213 -7.50 -7.23 -11.01
C GLU A 213 -7.61 -7.66 -9.52
N GLY A 214 -8.09 -6.74 -8.68
CA GLY A 214 -8.30 -6.92 -7.23
C GLY A 214 -7.03 -6.98 -6.38
N LYS A 215 -5.83 -6.76 -6.95
CA LYS A 215 -4.54 -6.79 -6.24
C LYS A 215 -3.96 -5.40 -6.11
N VAL A 216 -3.43 -5.05 -4.94
CA VAL A 216 -2.65 -3.81 -4.77
C VAL A 216 -1.36 -3.91 -5.60
N VAL A 217 -1.19 -3.01 -6.58
CA VAL A 217 -0.02 -2.96 -7.48
C VAL A 217 0.86 -1.72 -7.30
N LEU A 218 0.32 -0.68 -6.68
CA LEU A 218 1.02 0.57 -6.39
C LEU A 218 0.41 1.24 -5.15
N GLY A 219 1.24 1.95 -4.39
CA GLY A 219 0.80 2.70 -3.22
C GLY A 219 1.68 3.91 -2.95
N VAL A 220 1.07 5.00 -2.51
CA VAL A 220 1.69 6.27 -2.12
C VAL A 220 1.12 6.70 -0.77
N LEU A 221 2.00 7.06 0.18
CA LEU A 221 1.65 7.67 1.47
C LEU A 221 2.37 9.01 1.58
N ALA A 222 1.63 10.11 1.50
CA ALA A 222 2.14 11.43 1.90
C ALA A 222 1.89 11.61 3.39
N CYS A 223 2.94 11.74 4.20
CA CYS A 223 2.90 11.85 5.65
C CYS A 223 3.43 13.22 6.08
N PRO A 224 2.59 14.29 6.13
CA PRO A 224 3.09 15.66 6.09
C PRO A 224 3.78 16.11 7.39
N ASN A 225 3.48 15.43 8.50
CA ASN A 225 4.04 15.67 9.83
C ASN A 225 5.05 14.59 10.27
N LEU A 226 5.34 13.59 9.43
CA LEU A 226 6.33 12.55 9.75
C LEU A 226 7.72 13.01 9.25
N PRO A 227 8.71 13.22 10.14
CA PRO A 227 10.02 13.69 9.72
C PRO A 227 10.75 12.64 8.87
N LEU A 228 11.63 13.07 7.97
CA LEU A 228 12.48 12.20 7.16
C LEU A 228 13.45 11.33 8.00
N GLU A 229 13.88 11.83 9.15
CA GLU A 229 14.75 11.09 10.06
C GLU A 229 14.01 9.97 10.79
N SER A 230 14.72 8.89 11.12
CA SER A 230 14.21 7.77 11.90
C SER A 230 13.80 8.22 13.31
N ILE A 231 12.62 7.80 13.77
CA ILE A 231 12.13 8.03 15.13
C ILE A 231 13.09 7.44 16.18
N ASN A 232 13.87 6.41 15.83
CA ASN A 232 14.83 5.77 16.73
C ASN A 232 16.13 6.55 16.94
N ASN A 233 16.43 7.55 16.10
CA ASN A 233 17.62 8.40 16.28
C ASN A 233 17.38 9.40 17.42
N LYS A 234 17.83 9.05 18.62
CA LYS A 234 17.65 9.80 19.90
C LYS A 234 18.37 11.16 19.97
N ASN A 235 18.62 11.84 18.86
CA ASN A 235 19.00 13.25 18.86
C ASN A 235 17.75 14.10 19.13
N GLN A 236 17.41 14.27 20.41
CA GLN A 236 16.25 15.08 20.86
C GLN A 236 16.29 16.56 20.40
N ASN A 237 17.41 17.02 19.82
CA ASN A 237 17.58 18.33 19.21
C ASN A 237 17.17 18.41 17.72
N ALA A 238 16.77 17.30 17.07
CA ALA A 238 16.44 17.23 15.64
C ALA A 238 14.92 17.22 15.32
N LEU A 239 14.06 17.00 16.33
CA LEU A 239 12.60 17.17 16.20
C LEU A 239 12.19 18.63 15.95
N THR A 240 13.13 19.57 16.01
CA THR A 240 12.94 20.97 15.60
C THR A 240 13.56 21.23 14.22
N LYS A 241 12.71 21.57 13.23
CA LYS A 241 13.05 22.12 11.89
C LYS A 241 13.38 21.17 10.73
N SER A 242 12.91 19.92 10.71
CA SER A 242 12.65 19.29 9.40
C SER A 242 11.32 19.84 8.86
N SER A 243 11.38 20.84 7.98
CA SER A 243 10.22 21.62 7.52
C SER A 243 9.41 20.94 6.40
N SER A 244 9.68 19.67 6.12
CA SER A 244 8.96 18.89 5.12
C SER A 244 8.79 17.47 5.64
N GLY A 245 7.54 17.00 5.65
CA GLY A 245 7.25 15.59 5.87
C GLY A 245 7.75 14.71 4.73
N CYS A 246 7.51 13.41 4.84
CA CYS A 246 7.97 12.42 3.87
C CYS A 246 6.85 11.86 2.99
N LEU A 247 7.24 11.46 1.79
CA LEU A 247 6.44 10.77 0.80
C LEU A 247 7.01 9.35 0.62
N PHE A 248 6.27 8.33 1.03
CA PHE A 248 6.59 6.94 0.71
C PHE A 248 5.86 6.52 -0.56
N TYR A 249 6.49 5.68 -1.35
CA TYR A 249 5.83 5.04 -2.47
C TYR A 249 6.43 3.67 -2.79
N ALA A 250 5.60 2.80 -3.33
CA ALA A 250 5.96 1.47 -3.79
C ALA A 250 5.18 1.10 -5.05
N GLN A 251 5.83 0.31 -5.91
CA GLN A 251 5.25 -0.34 -7.07
C GLN A 251 5.63 -1.82 -7.01
N LEU A 252 4.72 -2.70 -7.43
CA LEU A 252 4.89 -4.15 -7.33
C LEU A 252 6.22 -4.61 -7.97
N SER A 253 7.02 -5.35 -7.20
CA SER A 253 8.37 -5.82 -7.54
C SER A 253 9.42 -4.74 -7.81
N CYS A 254 9.21 -3.49 -7.39
CA CYS A 254 10.20 -2.41 -7.50
C CYS A 254 10.89 -2.07 -6.16
N GLY A 255 10.31 -2.47 -5.03
CA GLY A 255 10.72 -2.03 -3.71
C GLY A 255 10.11 -0.69 -3.29
N THR A 256 10.21 -0.37 -1.99
CA THR A 256 9.70 0.87 -1.41
C THR A 256 10.75 1.96 -1.36
N TYR A 257 10.34 3.19 -1.66
CA TYR A 257 11.18 4.38 -1.62
C TYR A 257 10.53 5.48 -0.76
N MET A 258 11.38 6.35 -0.18
CA MET A 258 10.99 7.51 0.60
C MET A 258 11.72 8.75 0.07
N GLU A 259 11.01 9.87 -0.07
CA GLU A 259 11.58 11.19 -0.39
C GLU A 259 10.90 12.29 0.43
N SER A 260 11.46 13.50 0.41
CA SER A 260 10.81 14.70 0.98
C SER A 260 9.58 15.10 0.17
N LEU A 261 8.50 15.53 0.83
CA LEU A 261 7.34 16.14 0.15
C LEU A 261 7.72 17.40 -0.65
N SER A 262 8.76 18.13 -0.21
CA SER A 262 9.36 19.25 -0.95
C SER A 262 10.23 18.82 -2.14
N GLY A 263 10.35 17.52 -2.42
CA GLY A 263 11.35 16.93 -3.32
C GLY A 263 12.70 16.71 -2.64
N SER A 264 13.17 15.47 -2.69
CA SER A 264 14.56 15.07 -2.44
C SER A 264 14.94 13.91 -3.36
N PRO A 265 16.22 13.55 -3.51
CA PRO A 265 16.56 12.25 -4.09
C PRO A 265 15.87 11.12 -3.30
N PRO A 266 15.24 10.15 -3.98
CA PRO A 266 14.55 9.06 -3.29
C PRO A 266 15.53 8.06 -2.70
N VAL A 267 15.27 7.66 -1.46
CA VAL A 267 16.05 6.67 -0.72
C VAL A 267 15.24 5.37 -0.66
N LYS A 268 15.86 4.23 -1.00
CA LYS A 268 15.21 2.93 -0.83
C LYS A 268 15.13 2.58 0.66
N VAL A 269 13.95 2.17 1.12
CA VAL A 269 13.69 1.86 2.53
C VAL A 269 13.38 0.37 2.73
N HIS A 270 13.71 -0.12 3.92
CA HIS A 270 13.52 -1.52 4.31
C HIS A 270 12.98 -1.61 5.74
N VAL A 271 12.16 -2.64 5.99
CA VAL A 271 11.69 -2.97 7.35
C VAL A 271 12.84 -3.36 8.27
N SER A 272 12.65 -3.30 9.58
CA SER A 272 13.71 -3.67 10.53
C SER A 272 14.13 -5.13 10.38
N ASP A 273 15.42 -5.40 10.57
CA ASP A 273 16.00 -6.74 10.55
C ASP A 273 15.79 -7.53 11.86
N THR A 274 15.07 -6.95 12.84
CA THR A 274 14.85 -7.49 14.19
C THR A 274 14.38 -8.95 14.16
N GLU A 275 15.10 -9.85 14.82
CA GLU A 275 14.75 -11.28 14.91
C GLU A 275 14.20 -11.67 16.28
N ASN A 276 14.67 -10.98 17.34
CA ASN A 276 14.24 -11.20 18.72
C ASN A 276 12.99 -10.36 19.03
N PRO A 277 11.83 -10.96 19.36
CA PRO A 277 10.63 -10.21 19.72
C PRO A 277 10.79 -9.32 20.96
N GLU A 278 11.71 -9.64 21.88
CA GLU A 278 11.93 -8.81 23.08
C GLU A 278 12.50 -7.42 22.75
N GLU A 279 13.20 -7.31 21.62
CA GLU A 279 13.85 -6.09 21.09
C GLU A 279 12.95 -5.33 20.09
N ALA A 280 11.76 -5.86 19.79
CA ALA A 280 10.86 -5.27 18.79
C ALA A 280 10.15 -4.01 19.31
N SER A 281 10.25 -2.90 18.58
CA SER A 281 9.36 -1.75 18.80
C SER A 281 7.96 -2.06 18.29
N PHE A 282 6.96 -1.76 19.11
CA PHE A 282 5.54 -2.06 18.86
C PHE A 282 4.77 -0.76 18.56
N PHE A 283 4.09 -0.70 17.42
CA PHE A 283 3.20 0.41 17.06
C PHE A 283 1.75 0.08 17.40
N GLU A 284 1.06 1.01 18.07
CA GLU A 284 -0.38 0.95 18.30
C GLU A 284 -1.07 2.25 17.87
N SER A 285 -2.36 2.15 17.52
CA SER A 285 -3.21 3.32 17.29
C SER A 285 -3.33 4.13 18.58
N TYR A 286 -3.19 5.46 18.51
CA TYR A 286 -3.28 6.34 19.68
C TYR A 286 -4.64 6.21 20.38
N GLU A 287 -5.69 6.08 19.58
CA GLU A 287 -7.08 5.98 20.01
C GLU A 287 -7.48 4.55 20.38
N ALA A 288 -7.83 4.32 21.65
CA ALA A 288 -8.30 3.02 22.16
C ALA A 288 -9.61 2.52 21.51
N ALA A 289 -10.35 3.38 20.80
CA ALA A 289 -11.54 2.99 20.04
C ALA A 289 -11.20 2.30 18.70
N HIS A 290 -9.97 2.47 18.19
CA HIS A 290 -9.53 1.96 16.88
C HIS A 290 -8.64 0.69 16.98
N SER A 291 -8.21 0.30 18.19
CA SER A 291 -7.69 -1.05 18.44
C SER A 291 -7.84 -1.47 19.90
N SER A 292 -8.05 -2.76 20.15
CA SER A 292 -8.06 -3.31 21.52
C SER A 292 -6.68 -3.25 22.17
N HIS A 293 -6.39 -2.16 22.90
CA HIS A 293 -5.13 -1.98 23.65
C HIS A 293 -4.88 -3.11 24.67
N SER A 294 -5.94 -3.70 25.26
CA SER A 294 -5.81 -4.84 26.18
C SER A 294 -5.33 -6.11 25.48
N LEU A 295 -5.80 -6.37 24.25
CA LEU A 295 -5.33 -7.50 23.44
C LEU A 295 -3.88 -7.26 22.98
N SER A 296 -3.57 -6.07 22.48
CA SER A 296 -2.20 -5.67 22.13
C SER A 296 -1.22 -5.82 23.29
N GLY A 297 -1.60 -5.40 24.50
CA GLY A 297 -0.80 -5.58 25.72
C GLY A 297 -0.57 -7.04 26.09
N SER A 298 -1.60 -7.90 25.96
CA SER A 298 -1.46 -9.36 26.15
C SER A 298 -0.44 -9.96 25.17
N ILE A 299 -0.51 -9.56 23.90
CA ILE A 299 0.38 -10.03 22.85
C ILE A 299 1.82 -9.55 23.07
N ALA A 300 2.01 -8.28 23.41
CA ALA A 300 3.32 -7.72 23.76
C ALA A 300 3.96 -8.45 24.95
N ASN A 301 3.18 -8.76 25.99
CA ASN A 301 3.63 -9.54 27.14
C ASN A 301 4.04 -10.98 26.75
N LYS A 302 3.26 -11.66 25.90
CA LYS A 302 3.61 -13.01 25.39
C LYS A 302 4.85 -13.03 24.52
N LEU A 303 5.13 -11.93 23.81
CA LEU A 303 6.33 -11.75 23.01
C LEU A 303 7.55 -11.27 23.83
N GLY A 304 7.36 -10.93 25.11
CA GLY A 304 8.43 -10.41 25.96
C GLY A 304 8.94 -9.02 25.54
N VAL A 305 8.14 -8.25 24.79
CA VAL A 305 8.53 -6.92 24.28
C VAL A 305 8.90 -5.99 25.43
N LYS A 306 10.15 -5.51 25.45
CA LYS A 306 10.68 -4.62 26.50
C LYS A 306 10.54 -3.13 26.17
N ALA A 307 10.38 -2.79 24.89
CA ALA A 307 10.20 -1.42 24.45
C ALA A 307 8.77 -0.92 24.77
N PRO A 308 8.60 0.34 25.20
CA PRO A 308 7.26 0.92 25.30
C PRO A 308 6.61 1.03 23.90
N PRO A 309 5.29 0.89 23.78
CA PRO A 309 4.61 1.03 22.50
C PRO A 309 4.70 2.49 22.00
N VAL A 310 4.96 2.65 20.71
CA VAL A 310 4.99 3.95 20.04
C VAL A 310 3.62 4.20 19.41
N ARG A 311 2.97 5.30 19.82
CA ARG A 311 1.63 5.66 19.36
C ARG A 311 1.71 6.58 18.15
N ILE A 312 1.18 6.12 17.03
CA ILE A 312 1.15 6.87 15.76
C ILE A 312 -0.25 6.69 15.16
N ASP A 313 -0.93 7.79 14.86
CA ASP A 313 -2.18 7.77 14.08
C ASP A 313 -1.90 7.56 12.59
N SER A 314 -2.93 7.20 11.82
CA SER A 314 -2.85 6.96 10.36
C SER A 314 -1.93 5.83 9.85
N GLN A 315 -1.95 5.63 8.53
CA GLN A 315 -1.00 4.84 7.75
C GLN A 315 0.45 5.37 7.81
N ALA A 316 0.73 6.50 8.46
CA ALA A 316 2.09 6.84 8.90
C ALA A 316 2.75 5.70 9.69
N LYS A 317 1.98 4.82 10.36
CA LYS A 317 2.46 3.53 10.91
C LYS A 317 3.10 2.62 9.86
N TYR A 318 2.48 2.44 8.69
CA TYR A 318 3.06 1.65 7.60
C TYR A 318 4.31 2.32 7.03
N GLY A 319 4.31 3.66 6.88
CA GLY A 319 5.50 4.43 6.50
C GLY A 319 6.67 4.19 7.47
N ALA A 320 6.43 4.36 8.78
CA ALA A 320 7.42 4.13 9.83
C ALA A 320 7.95 2.68 9.85
N LEU A 321 7.08 1.68 9.71
CA LEU A 321 7.49 0.27 9.55
C LEU A 321 8.37 0.06 8.31
N SER A 322 7.98 0.64 7.17
CA SER A 322 8.68 0.44 5.89
C SER A 322 10.12 0.97 5.88
N ARG A 323 10.46 1.87 6.81
CA ARG A 323 11.82 2.39 7.03
C ARG A 323 12.50 1.87 8.30
N GLY A 324 11.91 0.89 8.98
CA GLY A 324 12.51 0.23 10.14
C GLY A 324 12.43 1.00 11.47
N ASP A 325 11.58 2.02 11.58
CA ASP A 325 11.38 2.74 12.86
C ASP A 325 10.70 1.86 13.93
N GLY A 326 10.01 0.80 13.50
CA GLY A 326 9.56 -0.26 14.39
C GLY A 326 9.37 -1.57 13.65
N ALA A 327 8.92 -2.58 14.40
CA ALA A 327 8.99 -3.97 13.96
C ALA A 327 7.60 -4.65 13.89
N ILE A 328 6.64 -4.21 14.71
CA ILE A 328 5.31 -4.83 14.81
C ILE A 328 4.24 -3.72 14.84
N TYR A 329 3.17 -3.89 14.07
CA TYR A 329 1.93 -3.10 14.16
C TYR A 329 0.74 -4.06 14.15
N LEU A 330 -0.14 -3.92 15.14
CA LEU A 330 -1.37 -4.70 15.25
C LEU A 330 -2.59 -3.78 15.27
N ARG A 331 -3.65 -4.17 14.54
CA ARG A 331 -4.95 -3.50 14.56
C ARG A 331 -6.06 -4.53 14.77
N PHE A 332 -6.69 -4.50 15.94
CA PHE A 332 -7.83 -5.34 16.27
C PHE A 332 -9.08 -4.46 16.44
N PRO A 333 -9.91 -4.31 15.40
CA PRO A 333 -11.11 -3.49 15.47
C PRO A 333 -12.14 -4.06 16.44
N ASN A 334 -13.02 -3.20 16.94
CA ASN A 334 -14.12 -3.61 17.82
C ASN A 334 -15.16 -4.43 17.04
N LYS A 335 -15.82 -5.37 17.72
CA LYS A 335 -16.80 -6.28 17.12
C LYS A 335 -17.91 -5.50 16.39
N GLY A 336 -18.10 -5.82 15.10
CA GLY A 336 -19.09 -5.18 14.23
C GLY A 336 -18.55 -4.04 13.36
N TYR A 337 -17.31 -3.58 13.60
CA TYR A 337 -16.62 -2.71 12.65
C TYR A 337 -16.01 -3.54 11.51
N ARG A 338 -16.06 -3.03 10.28
CA ARG A 338 -15.42 -3.62 9.08
C ARG A 338 -14.34 -2.67 8.61
N GLU A 339 -13.12 -3.17 8.46
CA GLU A 339 -12.02 -2.37 7.92
C GLU A 339 -12.33 -1.96 6.49
N LYS A 340 -12.09 -0.68 6.14
CA LYS A 340 -12.23 -0.21 4.76
C LYS A 340 -10.93 -0.48 4.01
N ILE A 341 -11.00 -0.58 2.68
CA ILE A 341 -9.78 -0.85 1.90
C ILE A 341 -8.79 0.34 1.89
N TRP A 342 -9.28 1.56 2.08
CA TRP A 342 -8.45 2.77 2.02
C TRP A 342 -7.57 3.00 3.26
N ASP A 343 -8.01 2.58 4.45
CA ASP A 343 -7.19 2.48 5.69
C ASP A 343 -5.91 1.60 5.52
N HIS A 344 -5.81 0.82 4.44
CA HIS A 344 -4.81 -0.25 4.30
C HIS A 344 -4.12 -0.38 2.94
N ALA A 345 -4.74 -0.03 1.82
CA ALA A 345 -4.24 -0.38 0.49
C ALA A 345 -2.85 0.20 0.19
N ALA A 346 -2.64 1.49 0.43
CA ALA A 346 -1.35 2.14 0.20
C ALA A 346 -0.27 1.61 1.16
N GLY A 347 -0.58 1.53 2.46
CA GLY A 347 0.33 1.01 3.47
C GLY A 347 0.72 -0.46 3.26
N TYR A 348 -0.20 -1.30 2.80
CA TYR A 348 0.01 -2.72 2.54
C TYR A 348 1.18 -2.96 1.57
N ILE A 349 1.16 -2.33 0.40
CA ILE A 349 2.23 -2.49 -0.59
C ILE A 349 3.51 -1.77 -0.17
N VAL A 350 3.41 -0.59 0.46
CA VAL A 350 4.56 0.16 1.00
C VAL A 350 5.36 -0.66 2.02
N VAL A 351 4.72 -1.49 2.85
CA VAL A 351 5.43 -2.42 3.75
C VAL A 351 5.87 -3.71 3.05
N ALA A 352 5.05 -4.29 2.16
CA ALA A 352 5.38 -5.53 1.46
C ALA A 352 6.65 -5.40 0.59
N GLU A 353 6.74 -4.31 -0.18
CA GLU A 353 7.89 -3.99 -1.06
C GLU A 353 9.14 -3.52 -0.28
N ALA A 354 8.98 -3.09 0.97
CA ALA A 354 10.08 -2.84 1.90
C ALA A 354 10.65 -4.14 2.51
N GLY A 355 10.04 -5.30 2.23
CA GLY A 355 10.43 -6.62 2.73
C GLY A 355 9.57 -7.14 3.88
N GLY A 356 8.57 -6.38 4.33
CA GLY A 356 7.63 -6.78 5.38
C GLY A 356 6.55 -7.76 4.92
N VAL A 357 5.60 -8.02 5.81
CA VAL A 357 4.41 -8.85 5.60
C VAL A 357 3.24 -8.20 6.32
N ALA A 358 2.09 -8.16 5.65
CA ALA A 358 0.80 -7.79 6.24
C ALA A 358 -0.20 -8.94 6.01
N SER A 359 -0.90 -9.35 7.07
CA SER A 359 -1.87 -10.45 7.05
C SER A 359 -3.05 -10.17 7.99
N ASP A 360 -4.11 -10.98 7.88
CA ASP A 360 -5.08 -11.13 8.95
C ASP A 360 -4.47 -11.89 10.15
N ALA A 361 -5.23 -12.05 11.24
CA ALA A 361 -4.81 -12.82 12.41
C ALA A 361 -4.85 -14.35 12.21
N SER A 362 -5.36 -14.84 11.08
CA SER A 362 -5.24 -16.24 10.65
C SER A 362 -3.93 -16.52 9.89
N GLY A 363 -3.22 -15.46 9.45
CA GLY A 363 -1.99 -15.52 8.67
C GLY A 363 -2.21 -15.47 7.16
N LYS A 364 -3.42 -15.17 6.69
CA LYS A 364 -3.74 -15.00 5.26
C LYS A 364 -3.42 -13.57 4.79
N PRO A 365 -3.00 -13.39 3.53
CA PRO A 365 -2.92 -12.06 2.91
C PRO A 365 -4.28 -11.35 2.94
N LEU A 366 -4.26 -10.01 3.03
CA LEU A 366 -5.48 -9.20 2.95
C LEU A 366 -6.05 -9.22 1.52
N ASP A 367 -7.37 -9.45 1.41
CA ASP A 367 -8.06 -9.54 0.12
C ASP A 367 -8.80 -8.23 -0.22
N PHE A 368 -8.21 -7.45 -1.13
CA PHE A 368 -8.76 -6.19 -1.61
C PHE A 368 -9.78 -6.35 -2.77
N SER A 369 -10.07 -7.58 -3.21
CA SER A 369 -10.99 -7.85 -4.33
C SER A 369 -12.48 -7.80 -3.96
N LYS A 370 -12.80 -7.60 -2.67
CA LYS A 370 -14.17 -7.71 -2.11
C LYS A 370 -14.94 -6.39 -2.06
N GLY A 371 -14.45 -5.37 -2.76
CA GLY A 371 -15.04 -4.04 -2.84
C GLY A 371 -14.54 -3.12 -1.73
N ARG A 372 -15.38 -2.19 -1.26
CA ARG A 372 -15.01 -1.10 -0.32
C ARG A 372 -14.48 -1.56 1.06
N TYR A 373 -14.62 -2.83 1.42
CA TYR A 373 -14.28 -3.37 2.74
C TYR A 373 -13.38 -4.60 2.66
N LEU A 374 -12.48 -4.75 3.64
CA LEU A 374 -11.79 -6.01 3.89
C LEU A 374 -12.70 -6.94 4.70
N ASP A 375 -12.94 -8.14 4.18
CA ASP A 375 -13.78 -9.15 4.82
C ASP A 375 -12.96 -9.95 5.85
N LEU A 376 -12.80 -9.37 7.04
CA LEU A 376 -11.95 -9.88 8.11
C LEU A 376 -12.78 -10.25 9.35
N ASP A 377 -12.76 -11.52 9.73
CA ASP A 377 -13.31 -12.00 11.01
C ASP A 377 -12.45 -11.58 12.23
N THR A 378 -11.25 -11.05 11.99
CA THR A 378 -10.21 -10.80 13.00
C THR A 378 -9.37 -9.56 12.64
N GLY A 379 -8.40 -9.20 13.49
CA GLY A 379 -7.52 -8.06 13.24
C GLY A 379 -6.41 -8.30 12.20
N ILE A 380 -5.67 -7.22 11.93
CA ILE A 380 -4.55 -7.16 10.99
C ILE A 380 -3.22 -7.19 11.76
N ILE A 381 -2.27 -7.96 11.24
CA ILE A 381 -0.89 -8.07 11.71
C ILE A 381 0.03 -7.51 10.61
N VAL A 382 0.93 -6.60 10.97
CA VAL A 382 1.96 -6.07 10.05
C VAL A 382 3.32 -6.12 10.75
N THR A 383 4.30 -6.80 10.14
CA THR A 383 5.63 -6.99 10.74
C THR A 383 6.67 -7.40 9.69
N ASN A 384 7.93 -7.57 10.07
CA ASN A 384 8.95 -8.16 9.20
C ASN A 384 8.74 -9.69 9.03
N ARG A 385 9.38 -10.29 8.03
CA ARG A 385 9.26 -11.74 7.74
C ARG A 385 9.76 -12.65 8.86
N LYS A 386 10.70 -12.17 9.69
CA LYS A 386 11.40 -12.96 10.72
C LYS A 386 10.55 -13.11 11.98
N LEU A 387 9.88 -12.03 12.39
CA LEU A 387 9.01 -11.98 13.57
C LEU A 387 7.61 -12.57 13.31
N MET A 388 7.12 -12.54 12.06
CA MET A 388 5.76 -12.99 11.72
C MET A 388 5.35 -14.34 12.35
N PRO A 389 6.16 -15.42 12.34
CA PRO A 389 5.77 -16.68 12.98
C PRO A 389 5.53 -16.57 14.50
N ALA A 390 6.34 -15.76 15.20
CA ALA A 390 6.21 -15.54 16.64
C ALA A 390 5.00 -14.64 16.96
N VAL A 391 4.84 -13.54 16.21
CA VAL A 391 3.74 -12.59 16.36
C VAL A 391 2.40 -13.27 16.08
N LEU A 392 2.27 -14.00 14.97
CA LEU A 392 1.05 -14.72 14.61
C LEU A 392 0.64 -15.73 15.69
N LYS A 393 1.60 -16.48 16.24
CA LYS A 393 1.34 -17.41 17.35
C LYS A 393 0.82 -16.66 18.59
N ALA A 394 1.51 -15.60 19.02
CA ALA A 394 1.11 -14.83 20.20
C ALA A 394 -0.27 -14.18 20.04
N VAL A 395 -0.60 -13.72 18.83
CA VAL A 395 -1.95 -13.23 18.47
C VAL A 395 -2.99 -14.34 18.60
N GLN A 396 -2.78 -15.48 17.95
CA GLN A 396 -3.74 -16.59 17.95
C GLN A 396 -3.97 -17.17 19.34
N ASP A 397 -2.94 -17.28 20.17
CA ASP A 397 -3.07 -17.76 21.53
C ASP A 397 -3.82 -16.73 22.41
N SER A 398 -3.57 -15.42 22.23
CA SER A 398 -4.32 -14.37 22.93
C SER A 398 -5.80 -14.29 22.53
N LEU A 399 -6.12 -14.52 21.26
CA LEU A 399 -7.51 -14.56 20.76
C LEU A 399 -8.27 -15.79 21.31
N LYS A 400 -7.61 -16.96 21.42
CA LYS A 400 -8.21 -18.15 22.05
C LYS A 400 -8.50 -17.91 23.53
N GLU A 401 -7.59 -17.25 24.25
CA GLU A 401 -7.76 -16.92 25.66
C GLU A 401 -8.94 -15.96 25.90
N GLN A 402 -9.17 -14.99 25.01
CA GLN A 402 -10.35 -14.11 25.07
C GLN A 402 -11.67 -14.81 24.67
N ALA A 403 -11.60 -15.90 23.90
CA ALA A 403 -12.77 -16.67 23.49
C ALA A 403 -13.22 -17.71 24.54
N LEU A 404 -12.38 -17.99 25.56
CA LEU A 404 -12.76 -18.82 26.69
C LEU A 404 -13.71 -18.05 27.63
N PRO A 405 -14.81 -18.66 28.11
CA PRO A 405 -15.63 -18.05 29.14
C PRO A 405 -14.80 -17.75 30.39
N SER A 406 -15.03 -16.57 30.99
CA SER A 406 -14.52 -16.28 32.33
C SER A 406 -15.07 -17.31 33.31
N LEU A 407 -14.18 -18.09 33.93
CA LEU A 407 -14.51 -19.08 34.97
C LEU A 407 -14.90 -18.42 36.30
#